data_AF-A0AAW2GSK9-F1
#
_entry.id   AF-A0AAW2GSK9-F1
#
_cell.length_a   1.000
_cell.length_b   1.000
_cell.length_c   1.000
_cell.angle_alpha   90.00
_cell.angle_beta   90.00
_cell.angle_gamma   90.00
#
_symmetry.space_group_name_H-M   'P 1'
#
loop_
_entity.id
_entity.type
_entity.pdbx_description
1 polymer ?
#
loop_
_entity_poly.entity_id
_entity_poly.type
_entity_poly.pdbx_seq_one_letter_code
_entity_poly.pdbx_strand_id
1 'polypeptide(L)'
;MIFYNDGGEVVTAWLVVSYYFSRLKDLCELFGTLQPNYLLIMSVAEFLKGLPSHDETNFANFHTDNGNRTCVKRPSVYLPTKDYPSEQIIVTEKTTILLRYLHQQWDKKNADRKREFLSTNGDVQDDASTVRSKRPRLDLNSQ
;
A
#
# COMPACT_ATOMS: atom_id res chain seq x y z
N MET A 1 14.90 37.67 -57.18
CA MET A 1 13.42 37.71 -57.14
C MET A 1 13.04 39.03 -56.50
N ILE A 2 12.43 39.94 -57.25
CA ILE A 2 12.08 41.30 -56.81
C ILE A 2 10.66 41.24 -56.25
N PHE A 3 10.44 41.72 -55.03
CA PHE A 3 9.14 41.72 -54.37
C PHE A 3 8.60 43.14 -54.29
N TYR A 4 7.33 43.33 -54.63
CA TYR A 4 6.65 44.63 -54.59
C TYR A 4 5.56 44.59 -53.53
N ASN A 5 5.37 45.69 -52.81
CA ASN A 5 4.19 45.89 -51.97
C ASN A 5 3.00 46.39 -52.82
N ASP A 6 1.77 46.35 -52.29
CA ASP A 6 0.53 46.77 -53.00
C ASP A 6 0.54 48.24 -53.48
N GLY A 7 1.53 49.05 -53.05
CA GLY A 7 1.78 50.41 -53.54
C GLY A 7 2.86 50.53 -54.63
N GLY A 8 3.38 49.43 -55.17
CA GLY A 8 4.34 49.43 -56.28
C GLY A 8 5.79 49.77 -55.93
N GLU A 9 6.14 49.97 -54.66
CA GLU A 9 7.53 50.14 -54.23
C GLU A 9 8.28 48.80 -54.18
N VAL A 10 9.54 48.85 -54.62
CA VAL A 10 10.44 47.71 -54.66
C VAL A 10 10.92 47.43 -53.23
N VAL A 11 10.42 46.36 -52.63
CA VAL A 11 10.81 45.96 -51.29
C VAL A 11 11.93 44.93 -51.40
N THR A 12 13.08 45.20 -50.79
CA THR A 12 14.18 44.25 -50.80
C THR A 12 13.76 42.97 -50.08
N ALA A 13 14.11 41.80 -50.62
CA ALA A 13 13.73 40.51 -50.03
C ALA A 13 14.12 40.38 -48.55
N TRP A 14 15.16 41.09 -48.11
CA TRP A 14 15.59 41.21 -46.73
C TRP A 14 14.53 41.81 -45.79
N LEU A 15 13.76 42.81 -46.24
CA LEU A 15 12.71 43.42 -45.43
C LEU A 15 11.52 42.47 -45.25
N VAL A 16 11.14 41.73 -46.29
CA VAL A 16 10.07 40.72 -46.20
C VAL A 16 10.49 39.57 -45.27
N VAL A 17 11.70 39.05 -45.42
CA VAL A 17 12.23 38.00 -44.53
C VAL A 17 12.32 38.50 -43.09
N SER A 18 12.75 39.75 -42.86
CA SER A 18 12.80 40.33 -41.52
C SER A 18 11.42 40.55 -40.91
N TYR A 19 10.42 40.94 -41.71
CA TYR A 19 9.03 41.06 -41.28
C TYR A 19 8.46 39.70 -40.87
N TYR A 20 8.63 38.67 -41.70
CA TYR A 20 8.17 37.31 -41.35
C TYR A 20 8.93 36.74 -40.16
N PHE A 21 10.25 36.96 -40.05
CA PHE A 21 11.06 36.49 -38.92
C PHE A 21 10.70 37.22 -37.61
N SER A 22 10.38 38.52 -37.67
CA SER A 22 9.88 39.27 -36.51
C SER A 22 8.49 38.81 -36.12
N ARG A 23 7.58 38.63 -37.09
CA ARG A 23 6.24 38.07 -36.85
C ARG A 23 6.28 36.64 -36.29
N LEU A 24 7.30 35.85 -36.67
CA LEU A 24 7.54 34.51 -36.14
C LEU A 24 8.06 34.54 -34.70
N LYS A 25 8.93 35.52 -34.37
CA LYS A 25 9.36 35.78 -32.99
C LYS A 25 8.20 36.22 -32.11
N ASP A 26 7.35 37.12 -32.60
CA ASP A 26 6.16 37.58 -31.88
C ASP A 26 5.17 36.41 -31.64
N LEU A 27 5.01 35.51 -32.61
CA LEU A 27 4.24 34.26 -32.42
C LEU A 27 4.87 33.32 -31.40
N CYS A 28 6.20 33.27 -31.32
CA CYS A 28 6.94 32.46 -30.36
C CYS A 28 6.85 33.05 -28.94
N GLU A 29 6.90 34.38 -28.79
CA GLU A 29 6.62 35.06 -27.51
C GLU A 29 5.16 34.91 -27.09
N LEU A 30 4.21 34.95 -28.02
CA LEU A 30 2.78 34.77 -27.73
C LEU A 30 2.42 33.32 -27.34
N PHE A 31 3.07 32.31 -27.94
CA PHE A 31 2.91 30.90 -27.54
C PHE A 31 3.78 30.50 -26.33
N GLY A 32 4.83 31.28 -26.00
CA GLY A 32 5.75 31.02 -24.90
C GLY A 32 5.18 31.27 -23.50
N THR A 33 3.98 31.85 -23.38
CA THR A 33 3.28 32.06 -22.09
C THR A 33 2.06 31.17 -21.89
N LEU A 34 1.87 30.13 -22.72
CA LEU A 34 0.92 29.07 -22.42
C LEU A 34 1.54 28.16 -21.34
N GLN A 35 1.24 28.51 -20.10
CA GLN A 35 1.27 27.71 -18.85
C GLN A 35 2.01 26.37 -18.98
N PRO A 36 3.19 26.19 -18.35
CA PRO A 36 3.71 24.84 -18.21
C PRO A 36 2.70 24.07 -17.38
N ASN A 37 2.14 23.02 -17.98
CA ASN A 37 1.20 22.10 -17.35
C ASN A 37 1.66 21.79 -15.92
N TYR A 38 0.93 22.31 -14.94
CA TYR A 38 1.15 22.14 -13.48
C TYR A 38 1.05 20.68 -13.01
N LEU A 39 0.98 19.73 -13.95
CA LEU A 39 0.81 18.31 -13.68
C LEU A 39 2.02 17.43 -14.06
N LEU A 40 3.05 17.94 -14.76
CA LEU A 40 4.10 17.08 -15.34
C LEU A 40 5.53 17.35 -14.86
N ILE A 41 5.76 18.15 -13.81
CA ILE A 41 7.10 18.23 -13.20
C ILE A 41 6.97 18.19 -11.68
N MET A 42 6.29 17.17 -11.14
CA MET A 42 6.64 16.75 -9.78
C MET A 42 8.01 16.07 -9.89
N SER A 43 9.03 16.72 -9.35
CA SER A 43 10.37 16.12 -9.30
C SER A 43 10.33 14.83 -8.46
N VAL A 44 11.21 13.86 -8.75
CA VAL A 44 11.33 12.63 -7.95
C VAL A 44 11.54 12.96 -6.46
N ALA A 45 12.26 14.03 -6.15
CA ALA A 45 12.45 14.51 -4.77
C ALA A 45 11.14 14.95 -4.10
N GLU A 46 10.22 15.54 -4.87
CA GLU A 46 8.92 15.93 -4.36
C GLU A 46 7.98 14.74 -4.14
N PHE A 47 8.13 13.68 -4.93
CA PHE A 47 7.44 12.41 -4.68
C PHE A 47 7.98 11.68 -3.44
N LEU A 48 9.28 11.79 -3.17
CA LEU A 48 9.95 11.15 -2.03
C LEU A 48 9.89 11.98 -0.74
N LYS A 49 9.25 13.15 -0.74
CA LYS A 49 9.09 13.96 0.49
C LYS A 49 8.04 13.33 1.41
N GLY A 50 8.24 13.43 2.73
CA GLY A 50 7.25 12.98 3.71
C GLY A 50 7.20 11.47 3.95
N LEU A 51 8.30 10.75 3.72
CA LEU A 51 8.40 9.35 4.13
C LEU A 51 8.17 9.21 5.65
N PRO A 52 7.58 8.10 6.12
CA PRO A 52 7.33 7.87 7.54
C PRO A 52 8.62 7.98 8.36
N SER A 53 8.57 8.80 9.41
CA SER A 53 9.61 8.88 10.44
C SER A 53 8.98 8.56 11.79
N HIS A 54 9.49 7.53 12.47
CA HIS A 54 9.03 7.18 13.82
C HIS A 54 9.62 8.11 14.87
N ASP A 55 10.88 8.52 14.68
CA ASP A 55 11.63 9.45 15.50
C ASP A 55 12.69 10.13 14.62
N GLU A 56 12.72 11.45 14.60
CA GLU A 56 13.65 12.28 13.82
C GLU A 56 15.11 12.10 14.27
N THR A 57 15.34 11.68 15.51
CA THR A 57 16.69 11.53 16.09
C THR A 57 17.38 10.23 15.69
N ASN A 58 16.62 9.19 15.27
CA ASN A 58 17.12 7.84 14.97
C ASN A 58 18.35 7.82 14.03
N PHE A 59 18.39 8.74 13.07
CA PHE A 59 19.46 8.82 12.07
C PHE A 59 20.19 10.16 12.03
N ALA A 60 19.80 11.14 12.85
CA ALA A 60 20.35 12.49 12.84
C ALA A 60 21.86 12.53 13.14
N ASN A 61 22.38 11.57 13.92
CA ASN A 61 23.77 11.51 14.36
C ASN A 61 24.59 10.37 13.72
N PHE A 62 24.07 9.73 12.67
CA PHE A 62 24.76 8.59 12.03
C PHE A 62 26.08 9.03 11.37
N HIS A 63 27.20 8.38 11.73
CA HIS A 63 28.53 8.66 11.18
C HIS A 63 29.05 7.47 10.34
N THR A 64 29.46 7.74 9.11
CA THR A 64 30.05 6.76 8.17
C THR A 64 31.55 6.55 8.37
N ASP A 65 32.21 7.48 9.05
CA ASP A 65 33.68 7.63 9.02
C ASP A 65 34.40 6.69 10.00
N ASN A 66 33.64 5.91 10.78
CA ASN A 66 34.15 4.80 11.58
C ASN A 66 34.48 3.56 10.71
N GLY A 67 34.89 3.79 9.47
CA GLY A 67 35.36 2.80 8.51
C GLY A 67 36.64 2.11 8.97
N ASN A 68 36.73 0.80 8.68
CA ASN A 68 37.86 -0.13 8.88
C ASN A 68 37.88 -0.96 10.18
N ARG A 69 36.78 -1.05 10.93
CA ARG A 69 36.61 -2.12 11.94
C ARG A 69 35.35 -2.94 11.70
N THR A 70 35.19 -3.48 10.49
CA THR A 70 34.14 -4.45 10.14
C THR A 70 34.17 -5.74 10.98
N CYS A 71 35.16 -5.92 11.86
CA CYS A 71 35.25 -7.05 12.80
C CYS A 71 34.89 -6.74 14.27
N VAL A 72 34.62 -5.47 14.68
CA VAL A 72 34.64 -5.09 16.12
C VAL A 72 33.27 -5.02 16.82
N LYS A 73 32.14 -5.14 16.13
CA LYS A 73 30.83 -5.12 16.81
C LYS A 73 29.89 -6.21 16.30
N ARG A 74 30.32 -7.48 16.36
CA ARG A 74 29.31 -8.54 16.41
C ARG A 74 28.39 -8.21 17.60
N PRO A 75 27.06 -8.12 17.42
CA PRO A 75 26.15 -7.97 18.54
C PRO A 75 26.51 -9.02 19.60
N SER A 76 26.57 -8.59 20.86
CA SER A 76 26.82 -9.53 21.95
C SER A 76 25.79 -10.65 21.89
N VAL A 77 26.23 -11.89 21.98
CA VAL A 77 25.33 -13.03 22.08
C VAL A 77 24.53 -12.90 23.37
N TYR A 78 23.21 -13.09 23.31
CA TYR A 78 22.40 -13.17 24.51
C TYR A 78 22.64 -14.52 25.21
N LEU A 79 23.11 -14.47 26.46
CA LEU A 79 23.21 -15.65 27.33
C LEU A 79 22.05 -15.59 28.34
N PRO A 80 20.99 -16.42 28.18
CA PRO A 80 19.93 -16.51 29.18
C PRO A 80 20.51 -16.99 30.51
N THR A 81 20.32 -16.21 31.58
CA THR A 81 20.79 -16.55 32.95
C THR A 81 19.66 -16.96 33.88
N LYS A 82 18.42 -16.77 33.45
CA LYS A 82 17.20 -17.08 34.21
C LYS A 82 16.23 -17.78 33.29
N ASP A 83 15.63 -18.85 33.81
CA ASP A 83 14.56 -19.57 33.13
C ASP A 83 13.23 -18.92 33.46
N TYR A 84 12.46 -18.57 32.42
CA TYR A 84 11.10 -18.08 32.55
C TYR A 84 10.16 -19.09 31.87
N PRO A 85 9.12 -19.60 32.57
CA PRO A 85 8.20 -20.54 31.98
C PRO A 85 7.35 -19.86 30.90
N SER A 86 7.10 -20.55 29.79
CA SER A 86 6.19 -20.09 28.75
C SER A 86 4.74 -20.12 29.26
N GLU A 87 3.98 -19.07 29.01
CA GLU A 87 2.56 -19.00 29.38
C GLU A 87 1.70 -19.98 28.57
N GLN A 88 2.02 -20.15 27.29
CA GLN A 88 1.28 -21.01 26.37
C GLN A 88 2.21 -21.93 25.60
N ILE A 89 1.71 -23.12 25.27
CA ILE A 89 2.43 -24.11 24.48
C ILE A 89 1.74 -24.32 23.14
N ILE A 90 2.52 -24.35 22.06
CA ILE A 90 2.00 -24.66 20.73
C ILE A 90 1.85 -26.18 20.63
N VAL A 91 0.60 -26.65 20.52
CA VAL A 91 0.28 -28.08 20.40
C VAL A 91 -0.19 -28.36 18.98
N THR A 92 0.39 -29.37 18.34
CA THR A 92 -0.10 -29.89 17.07
C THR A 92 -1.16 -30.96 17.29
N GLU A 93 -2.18 -30.97 16.43
CA GLU A 93 -3.18 -32.03 16.46
C GLU A 93 -2.53 -33.38 16.13
N LYS A 94 -2.85 -34.41 16.94
CA LYS A 94 -2.30 -35.77 16.77
C LYS A 94 -2.96 -36.54 15.62
N THR A 95 -4.14 -36.11 15.18
CA THR A 95 -4.91 -36.80 14.15
C THR A 95 -4.36 -36.54 12.77
N THR A 96 -4.25 -37.59 11.95
CA THR A 96 -3.87 -37.43 10.55
C THR A 96 -4.93 -36.61 9.81
N ILE A 97 -4.49 -35.84 8.82
CA ILE A 97 -5.36 -34.94 8.06
C ILE A 97 -6.49 -35.68 7.34
N LEU A 98 -6.24 -36.92 6.91
CA LEU A 98 -7.23 -37.74 6.22
C LEU A 98 -8.35 -38.19 7.17
N LEU A 99 -8.00 -38.68 8.36
CA LEU A 99 -8.98 -39.12 9.35
C LEU A 99 -9.84 -37.97 9.84
N ARG A 100 -9.21 -36.80 10.11
CA ARG A 100 -9.92 -35.57 10.46
C ARG A 100 -10.95 -35.19 9.38
N TYR A 101 -10.56 -35.26 8.11
CA TYR A 101 -11.47 -34.98 7.00
C TYR A 101 -12.63 -35.97 6.91
N LEU A 102 -12.37 -37.27 7.01
CA LEU A 102 -13.40 -38.30 6.93
C LEU A 102 -14.40 -38.19 8.08
N HIS A 103 -13.95 -38.00 9.31
CA HIS A 103 -14.82 -37.77 10.47
C HIS A 103 -15.67 -36.52 10.28
N GLN A 104 -15.07 -35.41 9.84
CA GLN A 104 -15.81 -34.17 9.59
C GLN A 104 -16.89 -34.34 8.51
N GLN A 105 -16.60 -35.08 7.43
CA GLN A 105 -17.59 -35.40 6.40
C GLN A 105 -18.71 -36.29 6.94
N TRP A 106 -18.37 -37.26 7.78
CA TRP A 106 -19.36 -38.15 8.40
C TRP A 106 -20.26 -37.40 9.37
N ASP A 107 -19.70 -36.62 10.29
CA ASP A 107 -20.45 -35.85 11.28
C ASP A 107 -21.37 -34.83 10.61
N LYS A 108 -20.89 -34.16 9.55
CA LYS A 108 -21.70 -33.22 8.77
C LYS A 108 -22.91 -33.90 8.11
N LYS A 109 -22.75 -35.12 7.57
CA LYS A 109 -23.84 -35.89 6.94
C LYS A 109 -24.83 -36.47 7.96
N ASN A 110 -24.38 -36.74 9.18
CA ASN A 110 -25.20 -37.34 10.22
C ASN A 110 -25.74 -36.31 11.24
N ALA A 111 -25.33 -35.05 11.15
CA ALA A 111 -25.84 -33.95 11.97
C ALA A 111 -27.37 -33.78 11.82
N ASP A 112 -27.89 -33.97 10.60
CA ASP A 112 -29.32 -33.86 10.33
C ASP A 112 -30.11 -35.07 10.87
N ARG A 113 -29.51 -36.27 10.86
CA ARG A 113 -30.12 -37.48 11.43
C ARG A 113 -30.21 -37.44 12.95
N LYS A 114 -29.23 -36.82 13.64
CA LYS A 114 -29.29 -36.64 15.10
C LYS A 114 -30.36 -35.63 15.53
N ARG A 115 -30.70 -34.65 14.69
CA ARG A 115 -31.81 -33.72 14.94
C ARG A 115 -33.15 -34.44 14.88
N GLU A 116 -33.30 -35.37 13.94
CA GLU A 116 -34.53 -36.16 13.77
C GLU A 116 -34.75 -37.19 14.89
N PHE A 117 -33.68 -37.84 15.37
CA PHE A 117 -33.77 -38.79 16.49
C PHE A 117 -34.07 -38.14 17.85
N LEU A 118 -33.77 -36.84 18.03
CA LEU A 118 -34.16 -36.09 19.22
C LEU A 118 -35.58 -35.52 19.11
N SER A 119 -36.09 -35.29 17.89
CA SER A 119 -37.45 -34.77 17.65
C SER A 119 -38.57 -35.82 17.80
N THR A 120 -38.27 -37.12 17.78
CA THR A 120 -39.29 -38.18 17.88
C THR A 120 -39.59 -38.65 19.31
N ASN A 121 -38.86 -38.16 20.32
CA ASN A 121 -39.03 -38.55 21.73
C ASN A 121 -39.22 -37.34 22.69
N GLY A 122 -39.82 -36.24 22.23
CA GLY A 122 -40.06 -35.07 23.06
C GLY A 122 -41.33 -34.34 22.65
N ASP A 123 -42.34 -34.46 23.50
CA ASP A 123 -43.65 -33.83 23.44
C ASP A 123 -43.60 -32.29 23.22
N VAL A 124 -44.61 -31.79 22.50
CA VAL A 124 -45.25 -30.46 22.66
C VAL A 124 -44.45 -29.19 22.30
N GLN A 125 -44.80 -28.67 21.11
CA GLN A 125 -45.36 -27.33 20.85
C GLN A 125 -44.47 -26.06 20.94
N ASP A 126 -44.48 -25.40 19.78
CA ASP A 126 -44.48 -23.96 19.49
C ASP A 126 -43.22 -23.09 19.52
N ASP A 127 -43.29 -22.27 18.48
CA ASP A 127 -42.77 -20.94 18.29
C ASP A 127 -41.33 -20.72 17.79
N ALA A 128 -41.34 -19.76 16.89
CA ALA A 128 -40.46 -19.48 15.81
C ALA A 128 -39.26 -18.64 16.24
N SER A 129 -38.49 -18.35 15.20
CA SER A 129 -37.69 -17.14 15.02
C SER A 129 -36.22 -17.26 15.41
N THR A 130 -35.39 -17.18 14.35
CA THR A 130 -34.25 -16.25 14.24
C THR A 130 -33.30 -16.16 15.44
N VAL A 131 -31.99 -16.37 15.30
CA VAL A 131 -31.11 -15.33 14.77
C VAL A 131 -29.70 -15.91 14.61
N ARG A 132 -29.25 -15.87 13.36
CA ARG A 132 -27.85 -15.73 12.94
C ARG A 132 -27.15 -14.61 13.72
N SER A 133 -26.18 -14.90 14.58
CA SER A 133 -25.22 -13.85 15.00
C SER A 133 -23.83 -14.40 15.36
N LYS A 134 -22.86 -14.06 14.50
CA LYS A 134 -21.43 -14.09 14.78
C LYS A 134 -21.08 -12.88 15.65
N ARG A 135 -20.39 -13.04 16.79
CA ARG A 135 -19.38 -12.09 17.31
C ARG A 135 -18.37 -12.80 18.24
N PRO A 136 -17.06 -12.55 18.11
CA PRO A 136 -16.09 -12.87 19.16
C PRO A 136 -16.19 -11.83 20.29
N ARG A 137 -16.23 -12.28 21.55
CA ARG A 137 -16.07 -11.40 22.72
C ARG A 137 -14.57 -11.19 22.94
N LEU A 138 -14.11 -9.95 22.82
CA LEU A 138 -12.87 -9.50 23.44
C LEU A 138 -13.25 -8.98 24.82
N ASP A 139 -12.83 -9.66 25.88
CA ASP A 139 -12.95 -9.13 27.23
C ASP A 139 -11.73 -8.23 27.49
N LEU A 140 -11.97 -6.92 27.47
CA LEU A 140 -11.06 -5.93 28.05
C LEU A 140 -11.26 -5.98 29.56
N ASN A 141 -10.37 -6.67 30.29
CA ASN A 141 -10.31 -6.50 31.74
C ASN A 141 -9.09 -5.62 32.09
N SER A 142 -9.38 -4.35 32.35
CA SER A 142 -8.49 -3.37 32.95
C SER A 142 -8.75 -3.31 34.45
N GLN A 143 -7.76 -3.68 35.26
CA GLN A 143 -7.60 -3.16 36.62
C GLN A 143 -6.13 -3.10 36.99
#